data_AF-A0A3R7G2S5-F1
#
_entry.id   AF-A0A3R7G2S5-F1
#
_cell.length_a   1.000
_cell.length_b   1.000
_cell.length_c   1.000
_cell.angle_alpha   90.00
_cell.angle_beta   90.00
_cell.angle_gamma   90.00
#
_symmetry.space_group_name_H-M   'P 1'
#
loop_
_entity.id
_entity.type
_entity.pdbx_description
1 polymer ?
#
loop_
_entity_poly.entity_id
_entity_poly.type
_entity_poly.pdbx_seq_one_letter_code
_entity_poly.pdbx_strand_id
1 'polypeptide(L)'
;MARTNNALIMSMGTVNMWGFSPAFDVCSGTLNETKTCTTVMNTEEKLSTTPINVLLAGPADVRHVLATIARRHRWDPVMKHRPVHIYIYEKSIETLSRHLLLIQVALDTDLPLRKRCNTFLEIYGNARVQERTSAYVEEQAKVLIDLIYNERGPLAGLIDFSRLKMRTQDDLIDTFRSWFQSVKFDVDTLRDHRLRHYYEVRYDYRDNLIDWDYTMNLKKIENASVIHVRQYREWRNSGVAFEFGDQTYAVPNRTMAAYTEAKKKHHGSVLCRGMWTDIIISPYISFGVQCEKSNQFAEQLFEIHNKGTGVEQNRHNTVEIAIYNVLSYLYEIETGKMYKMDKDEPSKEDMTKIRNAVLRFSYEQKEA
;
A
#
# COMPACT_ATOMS: atom_id res chain seq x y z
N MET A 1 -22.24 25.25 1.46
CA MET A 1 -23.47 24.43 1.50
C MET A 1 -23.14 23.08 2.11
N ALA A 2 -23.73 22.77 3.25
CA ALA A 2 -23.37 21.63 4.08
C ALA A 2 -23.77 20.31 3.41
N ARG A 3 -22.78 19.50 3.02
CA ARG A 3 -22.97 18.06 2.76
C ARG A 3 -23.45 17.43 4.08
N THR A 4 -24.37 16.46 4.05
CA THR A 4 -24.65 15.72 5.28
C THR A 4 -23.37 14.94 5.67
N ASN A 5 -22.95 15.02 6.93
CA ASN A 5 -21.75 14.31 7.40
C ASN A 5 -21.79 12.81 7.05
N ASN A 6 -22.99 12.23 6.99
CA ASN A 6 -23.19 10.82 6.65
C ASN A 6 -22.80 10.48 5.20
N ALA A 7 -23.21 11.28 4.20
CA ALA A 7 -22.85 11.04 2.80
C ALA A 7 -21.33 11.16 2.55
N LEU A 8 -20.68 12.10 3.25
CA LEU A 8 -19.23 12.27 3.21
C LEU A 8 -18.51 11.03 3.79
N ILE A 9 -18.93 10.56 4.97
CA ILE A 9 -18.36 9.37 5.62
C ILE A 9 -18.54 8.12 4.75
N MET A 10 -19.73 7.91 4.17
CA MET A 10 -19.95 6.78 3.26
C MET A 10 -19.08 6.83 2.00
N SER A 11 -18.69 8.04 1.56
CA SER A 11 -17.86 8.24 0.37
C SER A 11 -16.37 8.12 0.66
N MET A 12 -15.94 8.36 1.90
CA MET A 12 -14.61 7.96 2.39
C MET A 12 -14.46 6.44 2.49
N GLY A 13 -15.56 5.69 2.34
CA GLY A 13 -15.58 4.23 2.34
C GLY A 13 -16.03 3.67 3.68
N THR A 14 -16.78 2.57 3.64
CA THR A 14 -17.10 1.79 4.84
C THR A 14 -16.05 0.72 5.13
N VAL A 15 -15.17 0.46 4.15
CA VAL A 15 -14.02 -0.43 4.24
C VAL A 15 -12.78 0.31 3.74
N ASN A 16 -11.82 0.54 4.63
CA ASN A 16 -10.57 1.22 4.27
C ASN A 16 -9.62 0.22 3.60
N MET A 17 -9.17 0.56 2.39
CA MET A 17 -8.20 -0.25 1.61
C MET A 17 -6.79 0.35 1.57
N TRP A 18 -6.65 1.54 2.16
CA TRP A 18 -5.41 2.25 2.39
C TRP A 18 -5.58 3.17 3.61
N GLY A 19 -4.47 3.56 4.21
CA GLY A 19 -4.49 4.51 5.31
C GLY A 19 -4.29 5.96 4.89
N PHE A 20 -4.45 6.82 5.90
CA PHE A 20 -4.48 8.28 5.75
C PHE A 20 -3.25 8.96 6.36
N SER A 21 -2.14 8.24 6.44
CA SER A 21 -0.87 8.77 6.94
C SER A 21 0.30 8.14 6.20
N PRO A 22 1.44 8.83 6.10
CA PRO A 22 2.67 8.21 5.62
C PRO A 22 3.12 7.02 6.47
N ALA A 23 3.85 6.11 5.84
CA ALA A 23 4.46 4.97 6.50
C ALA A 23 5.59 5.39 7.46
N PHE A 24 5.69 4.68 8.58
CA PHE A 24 6.79 4.83 9.52
C PHE A 24 7.11 3.47 10.15
N ASP A 25 8.33 3.38 10.68
CA ASP A 25 8.77 2.22 11.45
C ASP A 25 8.19 2.31 12.86
N VAL A 26 7.31 1.37 13.20
CA VAL A 26 6.55 1.39 14.45
C VAL A 26 7.43 1.14 15.68
N CYS A 27 8.64 0.64 15.49
CA CYS A 27 9.62 0.43 16.54
C CYS A 27 10.65 1.57 16.63
N SER A 28 10.61 2.56 15.74
CA SER A 28 11.55 3.69 15.78
C SER A 28 11.37 4.58 17.03
N GLY A 29 10.15 4.73 17.55
CA GLY A 29 9.86 5.52 18.76
C GLY A 29 10.42 4.92 20.05
N THR A 30 10.43 3.58 20.16
CA THR A 30 11.00 2.83 21.29
C THR A 30 12.52 2.99 21.42
N LEU A 31 13.22 3.39 20.36
CA LEU A 31 14.67 3.64 20.40
C LEU A 31 15.03 4.84 21.30
N ASN A 32 14.12 5.81 21.45
CA ASN A 32 14.36 7.01 22.25
C ASN A 32 14.15 6.78 23.76
N GLU A 33 13.20 5.91 24.14
CA GLU A 33 12.95 5.58 25.56
C GLU A 33 14.03 4.69 26.17
N THR A 34 14.72 3.86 25.38
CA THR A 34 15.86 3.07 25.89
C THR A 34 17.12 3.89 26.14
N LYS A 35 17.24 5.11 25.59
CA LYS A 35 18.40 5.98 25.86
C LYS A 35 18.42 6.59 27.27
N THR A 36 17.29 6.58 27.98
CA THR A 36 17.21 7.09 29.37
C THR A 36 17.40 6.00 30.43
N CYS A 37 17.56 4.73 30.04
CA CYS A 37 17.80 3.62 30.97
C CYS A 37 19.26 3.11 30.91
N THR A 38 20.23 4.02 30.99
CA THR A 38 21.64 3.67 31.22
C THR A 38 21.88 3.44 32.71
N THR A 39 21.50 2.26 33.20
CA THR A 39 22.08 1.63 34.40
C THR A 39 21.53 0.22 34.45
N VAL A 40 22.30 -0.79 34.03
CA VAL A 40 22.65 -2.04 34.77
C VAL A 40 23.51 -2.92 33.82
N MET A 41 24.82 -2.97 34.08
CA MET A 41 25.83 -3.72 33.30
C MET A 41 25.81 -5.26 33.52
N ASN A 42 24.64 -5.90 33.68
CA ASN A 42 24.55 -7.36 33.86
C ASN A 42 23.34 -8.02 33.15
N THR A 43 22.75 -7.36 32.16
CA THR A 43 21.42 -7.74 31.61
C THR A 43 21.37 -7.90 30.09
N GLU A 44 22.50 -7.82 29.38
CA GLU A 44 22.52 -7.80 27.91
C GLU A 44 22.01 -9.11 27.28
N GLU A 45 22.33 -10.28 27.84
CA GLU A 45 21.81 -11.57 27.36
C GLU A 45 20.30 -11.76 27.61
N LYS A 46 19.76 -11.22 28.71
CA LYS A 46 18.32 -11.31 29.03
C LYS A 46 17.46 -10.35 28.21
N LEU A 47 17.99 -9.18 27.84
CA LEU A 47 17.28 -8.22 26.99
C LEU A 47 17.17 -8.68 25.52
N SER A 48 18.15 -9.42 24.99
CA SER A 48 18.18 -9.79 23.57
C SER A 48 17.09 -10.78 23.14
N THR A 49 16.54 -11.57 24.09
CA THR A 49 15.57 -12.63 23.79
C THR A 49 14.10 -12.22 24.01
N THR A 50 13.84 -11.12 24.74
CA THR A 50 12.47 -10.71 25.06
C THR A 50 11.80 -10.09 23.83
N PRO A 51 10.67 -10.64 23.32
CA PRO A 51 10.03 -10.17 22.10
C PRO A 51 9.47 -8.75 22.27
N ILE A 52 9.55 -7.95 21.21
CA ILE A 52 8.83 -6.68 21.08
C ILE A 52 7.45 -7.00 20.52
N ASN A 53 6.40 -6.65 21.24
CA ASN A 53 5.02 -6.87 20.79
C ASN A 53 4.39 -5.53 20.38
N VAL A 54 3.92 -5.44 19.14
CA VAL A 54 3.27 -4.23 18.60
C VAL A 54 1.87 -4.57 18.14
N LEU A 55 0.87 -3.78 18.52
CA LEU A 55 -0.50 -3.90 18.03
C LEU A 55 -0.81 -2.76 17.05
N LEU A 56 -1.17 -3.11 15.82
CA LEU A 56 -1.72 -2.19 14.82
C LEU A 56 -3.22 -2.40 14.72
N ALA A 57 -4.00 -1.45 15.24
CA ALA A 57 -5.45 -1.49 15.20
C ALA A 57 -5.97 -0.62 14.04
N GLY A 58 -6.51 -1.27 13.01
CA GLY A 58 -7.05 -0.65 11.80
C GLY A 58 -6.04 0.16 11.00
N PRO A 59 -4.82 -0.35 10.69
CA PRO A 59 -3.87 0.38 9.86
C PRO A 59 -4.35 0.55 8.40
N ALA A 60 -5.39 -0.18 7.97
CA ALA A 60 -5.99 -0.23 6.63
C ALA A 60 -5.11 -0.85 5.53
N ASP A 61 -3.79 -0.81 5.68
CA ASP A 61 -2.83 -1.43 4.78
C ASP A 61 -1.53 -1.83 5.51
N VAL A 62 -0.55 -2.31 4.74
CA VAL A 62 0.70 -2.89 5.22
C VAL A 62 1.86 -1.89 5.29
N ARG A 63 1.63 -0.60 5.04
CA ARG A 63 2.72 0.39 4.88
C ARG A 63 3.63 0.48 6.10
N HIS A 64 3.06 0.42 7.31
CA HIS A 64 3.80 0.43 8.57
C HIS A 64 4.58 -0.87 8.78
N VAL A 65 4.00 -2.01 8.39
CA VAL A 65 4.66 -3.32 8.45
C VAL A 65 5.87 -3.33 7.53
N LEU A 66 5.69 -2.94 6.26
CA LEU A 66 6.78 -2.88 5.29
C LEU A 66 7.89 -1.93 5.71
N ALA A 67 7.55 -0.72 6.18
CA ALA A 67 8.54 0.24 6.67
C ALA A 67 9.35 -0.32 7.86
N THR A 68 8.68 -1.04 8.77
CA THR A 68 9.32 -1.66 9.94
C THR A 68 10.26 -2.80 9.53
N ILE A 69 9.83 -3.70 8.63
CA ILE A 69 10.66 -4.80 8.15
C ILE A 69 11.88 -4.26 7.39
N ALA A 70 11.66 -3.32 6.45
CA ALA A 70 12.72 -2.71 5.65
C ALA A 70 13.80 -2.06 6.54
N ARG A 71 13.37 -1.28 7.54
CA ARG A 71 14.27 -0.48 8.38
C ARG A 71 14.90 -1.27 9.52
N ARG A 72 14.47 -2.50 9.78
CA ARG A 72 14.97 -3.32 10.89
C ARG A 72 16.48 -3.51 10.88
N HIS A 73 17.10 -3.59 9.71
CA HIS A 73 18.55 -3.75 9.60
C HIS A 73 19.34 -2.55 10.18
N ARG A 74 18.68 -1.39 10.28
CA ARG A 74 19.21 -0.09 10.74
C ARG A 74 19.06 0.13 12.25
N TRP A 75 18.35 -0.74 12.96
CA TRP A 75 18.12 -0.59 14.40
C TRP A 75 19.41 -0.73 15.21
N ASP A 76 19.40 -0.15 16.41
CA ASP A 76 20.46 -0.38 17.40
C ASP A 76 20.69 -1.89 17.58
N PRO A 77 21.95 -2.36 17.67
CA PRO A 77 22.28 -3.79 17.75
C PRO A 77 21.49 -4.54 18.82
N VAL A 78 21.25 -3.91 19.97
CA VAL A 78 20.48 -4.47 21.09
C VAL A 78 19.03 -4.80 20.70
N MET A 79 18.40 -3.96 19.87
CA MET A 79 17.03 -4.16 19.40
C MET A 79 16.97 -5.08 18.18
N LYS A 80 17.98 -5.03 17.31
CA LYS A 80 18.02 -5.77 16.04
C LYS A 80 17.80 -7.28 16.21
N HIS A 81 18.34 -7.88 17.27
CA HIS A 81 18.27 -9.31 17.55
C HIS A 81 16.98 -9.75 18.27
N ARG A 82 16.19 -8.82 18.82
CA ARG A 82 14.97 -9.15 19.57
C ARG A 82 13.85 -9.58 18.63
N PRO A 83 13.14 -10.70 18.84
CA PRO A 83 11.98 -11.04 18.02
C PRO A 83 10.95 -9.90 18.03
N VAL A 84 10.29 -9.64 16.90
CA VAL A 84 9.22 -8.63 16.81
C VAL A 84 7.95 -9.33 16.37
N HIS A 85 6.91 -9.24 17.19
CA HIS A 85 5.58 -9.75 16.89
C HIS A 85 4.65 -8.57 16.62
N ILE A 86 4.17 -8.45 15.39
CA ILE A 86 3.20 -7.43 14.98
C ILE A 86 1.83 -8.08 14.92
N TYR A 87 0.95 -7.68 15.84
CA TYR A 87 -0.45 -8.07 15.86
C TYR A 87 -1.24 -7.06 15.04
N ILE A 88 -2.00 -7.53 14.06
CA ILE A 88 -2.83 -6.67 13.21
C ILE A 88 -4.29 -6.98 13.50
N TYR A 89 -5.04 -5.95 13.86
CA TYR A 89 -6.48 -6.03 13.99
C TYR A 89 -7.13 -5.22 12.87
N GLU A 90 -7.92 -5.89 12.03
CA GLU A 90 -8.77 -5.26 11.03
C GLU A 90 -10.23 -5.65 11.27
N LYS A 91 -11.14 -4.70 11.03
CA LYS A 91 -12.58 -4.97 11.15
C LYS A 91 -13.10 -5.77 9.96
N SER A 92 -12.62 -5.46 8.76
CA SER A 92 -13.03 -6.09 7.51
C SER A 92 -12.06 -7.22 7.18
N ILE A 93 -12.64 -8.37 6.81
CA ILE A 93 -11.86 -9.53 6.39
C ILE A 93 -11.16 -9.27 5.05
N GLU A 94 -11.74 -8.42 4.20
CA GLU A 94 -11.20 -8.02 2.91
C GLU A 94 -9.95 -7.17 3.07
N THR A 95 -9.94 -6.24 4.03
CA THR A 95 -8.73 -5.48 4.38
C THR A 95 -7.63 -6.39 4.90
N LEU A 96 -7.94 -7.31 5.82
CA LEU A 96 -6.95 -8.29 6.33
C LEU A 96 -6.42 -9.20 5.20
N SER A 97 -7.29 -9.66 4.32
CA SER A 97 -6.92 -10.46 3.15
C SER A 97 -5.96 -9.69 2.24
N ARG A 98 -6.23 -8.41 1.99
CA ARG A 98 -5.32 -7.55 1.21
C ARG A 98 -3.97 -7.37 1.88
N HIS A 99 -3.88 -7.38 3.21
CA HIS A 99 -2.58 -7.32 3.88
C HIS A 99 -1.72 -8.52 3.51
N LEU A 100 -2.30 -9.73 3.56
CA LEU A 100 -1.62 -10.96 3.18
C LEU A 100 -1.15 -10.92 1.73
N LEU A 101 -2.02 -10.48 0.82
CA LEU A 101 -1.68 -10.31 -0.59
C LEU A 101 -0.52 -9.32 -0.78
N LEU A 102 -0.64 -8.11 -0.22
CA LEU A 102 0.37 -7.06 -0.41
C LEU A 102 1.73 -7.42 0.20
N ILE A 103 1.75 -8.14 1.33
CA ILE A 103 2.98 -8.69 1.91
C ILE A 103 3.55 -9.78 0.98
N GLN A 104 2.72 -10.68 0.47
CA GLN A 104 3.18 -11.72 -0.47
C GLN A 104 3.80 -11.10 -1.72
N VAL A 105 3.15 -10.10 -2.32
CA VAL A 105 3.70 -9.37 -3.47
C VAL A 105 4.99 -8.66 -3.13
N ALA A 106 5.12 -8.08 -1.92
CA ALA A 106 6.34 -7.42 -1.50
C ALA A 106 7.53 -8.39 -1.33
N LEU A 107 7.26 -9.64 -0.94
CA LEU A 107 8.27 -10.68 -0.72
C LEU A 107 8.55 -11.56 -1.94
N ASP A 108 7.84 -11.36 -3.06
CA ASP A 108 8.00 -12.13 -4.28
C ASP A 108 9.30 -11.73 -5.03
N THR A 109 10.41 -12.41 -4.75
CA THR A 109 11.71 -12.16 -5.40
C THR A 109 11.81 -12.67 -6.83
N ASP A 110 10.81 -13.40 -7.32
CA ASP A 110 10.80 -13.86 -8.73
C ASP A 110 10.44 -12.71 -9.68
N LEU A 111 9.77 -11.68 -9.17
CA LEU A 111 9.52 -10.44 -9.92
C LEU A 111 10.71 -9.48 -9.79
N PRO A 112 11.24 -8.94 -10.91
CA PRO A 112 12.22 -7.86 -10.86
C PRO A 112 11.72 -6.68 -10.02
N LEU A 113 12.60 -6.12 -9.19
CA LEU A 113 12.27 -5.10 -8.19
C LEU A 113 11.30 -4.00 -8.68
N ARG A 114 11.58 -3.41 -9.86
CA ARG A 114 10.73 -2.37 -10.45
C ARG A 114 9.35 -2.88 -10.87
N LYS A 115 9.29 -4.08 -11.44
CA LYS A 115 8.02 -4.72 -11.82
C LYS A 115 7.21 -5.04 -10.56
N ARG A 116 7.84 -5.56 -9.51
CA ARG A 116 7.22 -5.82 -8.20
C ARG A 116 6.64 -4.57 -7.57
N CYS A 117 7.39 -3.45 -7.59
CA CYS A 117 6.91 -2.15 -7.13
C CYS A 117 5.67 -1.69 -7.90
N ASN A 118 5.70 -1.74 -9.23
CA ASN A 118 4.56 -1.33 -10.05
C ASN A 118 3.34 -2.22 -9.80
N THR A 119 3.52 -3.55 -9.76
CA THR A 119 2.46 -4.52 -9.44
C THR A 119 1.88 -4.29 -8.05
N PHE A 120 2.71 -4.00 -7.05
CA PHE A 120 2.28 -3.64 -5.69
C PHE A 120 1.37 -2.41 -5.72
N LEU A 121 1.83 -1.30 -6.31
CA LEU A 121 1.08 -0.03 -6.35
C LEU A 121 -0.23 -0.17 -7.14
N GLU A 122 -0.21 -0.93 -8.23
CA GLU A 122 -1.39 -1.21 -9.05
C GLU A 122 -2.46 -1.98 -8.26
N ILE A 123 -2.09 -3.06 -7.56
CA ILE A 123 -2.99 -3.81 -6.67
C ILE A 123 -3.47 -2.94 -5.51
N TYR A 124 -2.56 -2.14 -4.96
CA TYR A 124 -2.77 -1.31 -3.78
C TYR A 124 -3.80 -0.20 -3.98
N GLY A 125 -3.74 0.54 -5.10
CA GLY A 125 -4.49 1.79 -5.24
C GLY A 125 -5.48 1.87 -6.40
N ASN A 126 -5.45 0.95 -7.37
CA ASN A 126 -6.26 1.10 -8.58
C ASN A 126 -7.56 0.29 -8.52
N ALA A 127 -8.65 0.88 -9.02
CA ALA A 127 -9.91 0.20 -9.28
C ALA A 127 -9.83 -0.76 -10.47
N ARG A 128 -8.93 -0.49 -11.43
CA ARG A 128 -8.62 -1.36 -12.57
C ARG A 128 -7.13 -1.65 -12.65
N VAL A 129 -6.83 -2.87 -13.07
CA VAL A 129 -5.48 -3.41 -13.24
C VAL A 129 -5.29 -3.89 -14.67
N GLN A 130 -4.04 -4.13 -15.03
CA GLN A 130 -3.65 -4.83 -16.24
C GLN A 130 -4.07 -6.29 -16.15
N GLU A 131 -4.29 -6.93 -17.30
CA GLU A 131 -4.68 -8.34 -17.36
C GLU A 131 -3.66 -9.26 -16.66
N ARG A 132 -2.36 -9.02 -16.90
CA ARG A 132 -1.27 -9.73 -16.23
C ARG A 132 -1.29 -9.60 -14.70
N THR A 133 -1.70 -8.44 -14.18
CA THR A 133 -1.80 -8.19 -12.75
C THR A 133 -3.00 -8.93 -12.17
N SER A 134 -4.14 -8.96 -12.88
CA SER A 134 -5.30 -9.75 -12.46
C SER A 134 -5.00 -11.24 -12.44
N ALA A 135 -4.27 -11.76 -13.43
CA ALA A 135 -3.85 -13.16 -13.46
C ALA A 135 -2.87 -13.47 -12.32
N TYR A 136 -1.89 -12.59 -12.10
CA TYR A 136 -0.97 -12.71 -10.99
C TYR A 136 -1.69 -12.73 -9.63
N VAL A 137 -2.66 -11.83 -9.38
CA VAL A 137 -3.46 -11.81 -8.16
C VAL A 137 -4.18 -13.14 -7.93
N GLU A 138 -4.73 -13.77 -8.97
CA GLU A 138 -5.38 -15.07 -8.86
C GLU A 138 -4.39 -16.18 -8.45
N GLU A 139 -3.20 -16.20 -9.03
CA GLU A 139 -2.16 -17.17 -8.63
C GLU A 139 -1.70 -16.94 -7.17
N GLN A 140 -1.48 -15.69 -6.78
CA GLN A 140 -1.16 -15.34 -5.40
C GLN A 140 -2.29 -15.73 -4.43
N ALA A 141 -3.55 -15.58 -4.83
CA ALA A 141 -4.71 -16.01 -4.04
C ALA A 141 -4.73 -17.52 -3.82
N LYS A 142 -4.38 -18.33 -4.84
CA LYS A 142 -4.25 -19.80 -4.70
C LYS A 142 -3.17 -20.18 -3.70
N VAL A 143 -2.02 -19.49 -3.72
CA VAL A 143 -0.94 -19.68 -2.73
C VAL A 143 -1.40 -19.32 -1.32
N LEU A 144 -2.13 -18.21 -1.15
CA LEU A 144 -2.68 -17.82 0.16
C LEU A 144 -3.75 -18.79 0.69
N ILE A 145 -4.52 -19.42 -0.18
CA ILE A 145 -5.45 -20.49 0.20
C ILE A 145 -4.67 -21.71 0.71
N ASP A 146 -3.59 -22.11 0.01
CA ASP A 146 -2.72 -23.22 0.45
C ASP A 146 -2.01 -22.90 1.77
N LEU A 147 -1.64 -21.64 2.00
CA LEU A 147 -1.10 -21.16 3.28
C LEU A 147 -2.07 -21.40 4.43
N ILE A 148 -3.36 -21.09 4.27
CA ILE A 148 -4.34 -21.28 5.34
C ILE A 148 -4.62 -22.76 5.59
N TYR A 149 -4.75 -23.58 4.54
CA TYR A 149 -5.08 -25.00 4.72
C TYR A 149 -3.90 -25.84 5.20
N ASN A 150 -2.70 -25.58 4.66
CA ASN A 150 -1.56 -26.48 4.77
C ASN A 150 -0.31 -25.82 5.38
N GLU A 151 -0.38 -24.54 5.75
CA GLU A 151 0.77 -23.76 6.27
C GLU A 151 1.96 -23.76 5.31
N ARG A 152 1.69 -23.69 3.99
CA ARG A 152 2.69 -23.71 2.92
C ARG A 152 2.79 -22.38 2.18
N GLY A 153 3.93 -22.17 1.52
CA GLY A 153 4.19 -20.99 0.69
C GLY A 153 5.11 -19.97 1.37
N PRO A 154 5.35 -18.81 0.70
CA PRO A 154 6.37 -17.86 1.11
C PRO A 154 6.14 -17.21 2.49
N LEU A 155 4.88 -17.17 2.94
CA LEU A 155 4.50 -16.58 4.22
C LEU A 155 4.42 -17.60 5.37
N ALA A 156 4.67 -18.88 5.09
CA ALA A 156 4.68 -19.92 6.10
C ALA A 156 5.75 -19.63 7.17
N GLY A 157 5.38 -19.72 8.44
CA GLY A 157 6.26 -19.38 9.57
C GLY A 157 6.50 -17.88 9.80
N LEU A 158 6.06 -17.01 8.88
CA LEU A 158 6.08 -15.55 9.07
C LEU A 158 4.76 -15.02 9.64
N ILE A 159 3.66 -15.75 9.41
CA ILE A 159 2.30 -15.35 9.80
C ILE A 159 1.69 -16.40 10.72
N ASP A 160 1.11 -15.93 11.82
CA ASP A 160 0.41 -16.77 12.79
C ASP A 160 -1.11 -16.49 12.75
N PHE A 161 -1.89 -17.54 12.46
CA PHE A 161 -3.36 -17.48 12.43
C PHE A 161 -4.02 -17.99 13.73
N SER A 162 -3.24 -18.38 14.75
CA SER A 162 -3.74 -18.98 16.01
C SER A 162 -4.75 -18.12 16.76
N ARG A 163 -4.73 -16.80 16.53
CA ARG A 163 -5.65 -15.82 17.14
C ARG A 163 -6.94 -15.62 16.34
N LEU A 164 -7.04 -16.16 15.13
CA LEU A 164 -8.26 -16.12 14.33
C LEU A 164 -9.13 -17.34 14.65
N LYS A 165 -10.44 -17.11 14.73
CA LYS A 165 -11.41 -18.21 14.79
C LYS A 165 -11.39 -18.96 13.46
N MET A 166 -11.65 -20.26 13.48
CA MET A 166 -11.74 -21.07 12.25
C MET A 166 -12.69 -20.47 11.21
N ARG A 167 -13.85 -19.95 11.67
CA ARG A 167 -14.79 -19.25 10.79
C ARG A 167 -14.17 -18.06 10.04
N THR A 168 -13.32 -17.29 10.72
CA THR A 168 -12.63 -16.14 10.12
C THR A 168 -11.59 -16.60 9.09
N GLN A 169 -10.96 -17.77 9.30
CA GLN A 169 -10.07 -18.36 8.31
C GLN A 169 -10.84 -18.83 7.06
N ASP A 170 -12.04 -19.40 7.23
CA ASP A 170 -12.93 -19.70 6.09
C ASP A 170 -13.31 -18.42 5.33
N ASP A 171 -13.61 -17.33 6.04
CA ASP A 171 -13.94 -16.04 5.41
C ASP A 171 -12.73 -15.44 4.65
N LEU A 172 -11.48 -15.67 5.09
CA LEU A 172 -10.27 -15.33 4.32
C LEU A 172 -10.21 -16.12 3.00
N ILE A 173 -10.42 -17.44 3.07
CA ILE A 173 -10.40 -18.33 1.90
C ILE A 173 -11.46 -17.90 0.89
N ASP A 174 -12.67 -17.61 1.34
CA ASP A 174 -13.76 -17.14 0.47
C ASP A 174 -13.43 -15.79 -0.16
N THR A 175 -12.76 -14.90 0.58
CA THR A 175 -12.27 -13.63 0.04
C THR A 175 -11.23 -13.86 -1.06
N PHE A 176 -10.26 -14.76 -0.86
CA PHE A 176 -9.24 -15.09 -1.86
C PHE A 176 -9.85 -15.69 -3.14
N ARG A 177 -10.80 -16.63 -3.00
CA ARG A 177 -11.55 -17.18 -4.13
C ARG A 177 -12.32 -16.10 -4.90
N SER A 178 -12.81 -15.08 -4.20
CA SER A 178 -13.54 -13.97 -4.82
C SER A 178 -12.69 -13.12 -5.76
N TRP A 179 -11.35 -13.24 -5.70
CA TRP A 179 -10.41 -12.53 -6.55
C TRP A 179 -10.09 -13.24 -7.87
N PHE A 180 -10.58 -14.47 -8.08
CA PHE A 180 -10.34 -15.22 -9.31
C PHE A 180 -10.97 -14.51 -10.51
N GLN A 181 -10.34 -14.62 -11.68
CA GLN A 181 -10.79 -13.95 -12.90
C GLN A 181 -12.19 -14.40 -13.34
N SER A 182 -12.56 -15.64 -13.04
CA SER A 182 -13.90 -16.20 -13.28
C SER A 182 -15.00 -15.50 -12.48
N VAL A 183 -14.66 -14.84 -11.37
CA VAL A 183 -15.63 -14.13 -10.53
C VAL A 183 -15.95 -12.77 -11.15
N LYS A 184 -17.23 -12.53 -11.44
CA LYS A 184 -17.70 -11.24 -11.96
C LYS A 184 -17.56 -10.15 -10.90
N PHE A 185 -16.98 -9.02 -11.30
CA PHE A 185 -16.91 -7.80 -10.49
C PHE A 185 -16.99 -6.58 -11.40
N ASP A 186 -18.17 -5.97 -11.47
CA ASP A 186 -18.42 -4.78 -12.29
C ASP A 186 -18.04 -3.52 -11.51
N VAL A 187 -16.74 -3.23 -11.48
CA VAL A 187 -16.19 -2.12 -10.71
C VAL A 187 -16.71 -0.76 -11.21
N ASP A 188 -17.00 -0.64 -12.51
CA ASP A 188 -17.44 0.62 -13.11
C ASP A 188 -18.82 1.01 -12.62
N THR A 189 -19.79 0.10 -12.74
CA THR A 189 -21.17 0.34 -12.28
C THR A 189 -21.20 0.57 -10.76
N LEU A 190 -20.46 -0.23 -9.99
CA LEU A 190 -20.41 -0.11 -8.54
C LEU A 190 -19.82 1.23 -8.10
N ARG A 191 -18.75 1.69 -8.76
CA ARG A 191 -18.11 2.96 -8.47
C ARG A 191 -18.97 4.14 -8.93
N ASP A 192 -19.60 4.04 -10.10
CA ASP A 192 -20.49 5.06 -10.63
C ASP A 192 -21.68 5.32 -9.70
N HIS A 193 -22.28 4.25 -9.15
CA HIS A 193 -23.33 4.36 -8.14
C HIS A 193 -22.89 5.18 -6.93
N ARG A 194 -21.64 5.00 -6.48
CA ARG A 194 -21.09 5.75 -5.34
C ARG A 194 -20.78 7.20 -5.69
N LEU A 195 -20.26 7.46 -6.90
CA LEU A 195 -20.08 8.83 -7.37
C LEU A 195 -21.42 9.56 -7.49
N ARG A 196 -22.46 8.92 -8.05
CA ARG A 196 -23.81 9.49 -8.15
C ARG A 196 -24.41 9.79 -6.79
N HIS A 197 -24.21 8.89 -5.82
CA HIS A 197 -24.63 9.13 -4.44
C HIS A 197 -23.89 10.30 -3.81
N TYR A 198 -22.58 10.42 -4.01
CA TYR A 198 -21.76 11.48 -3.42
C TYR A 198 -22.00 12.87 -4.04
N TYR A 199 -22.07 12.93 -5.38
CA TYR A 199 -22.20 14.19 -6.10
C TYR A 199 -23.66 14.63 -6.27
N GLU A 200 -24.61 13.69 -6.21
CA GLU A 200 -26.04 13.91 -6.39
C GLU A 200 -26.32 14.72 -7.67
N VAL A 201 -27.11 15.79 -7.57
CA VAL A 201 -27.46 16.69 -8.69
C VAL A 201 -26.25 17.37 -9.35
N ARG A 202 -25.06 17.30 -8.75
CA ARG A 202 -23.82 17.89 -9.28
C ARG A 202 -22.91 16.87 -9.96
N TYR A 203 -23.37 15.63 -10.14
CA TYR A 203 -22.58 14.56 -10.74
C TYR A 203 -22.00 14.94 -12.11
N ASP A 204 -22.78 15.62 -12.96
CA ASP A 204 -22.33 16.04 -14.29
C ASP A 204 -21.32 17.21 -14.24
N TYR A 205 -21.27 17.95 -13.14
CA TYR A 205 -20.34 19.08 -12.92
C TYR A 205 -19.24 18.75 -11.89
N ARG A 206 -19.02 17.46 -11.60
CA ARG A 206 -18.16 16.98 -10.51
C ARG A 206 -16.70 17.43 -10.62
N ASP A 207 -16.18 17.69 -11.82
CA ASP A 207 -14.81 18.16 -12.01
C ASP A 207 -14.56 19.49 -11.28
N ASN A 208 -15.54 20.41 -11.30
CA ASN A 208 -15.46 21.67 -10.56
C ASN A 208 -15.39 21.42 -9.04
N LEU A 209 -16.07 20.38 -8.55
CA LEU A 209 -16.06 20.01 -7.14
C LEU A 209 -14.75 19.32 -6.76
N ILE A 210 -14.18 18.52 -7.65
CA ILE A 210 -12.87 17.88 -7.47
C ILE A 210 -11.79 18.94 -7.38
N ASP A 211 -11.81 19.93 -8.27
CA ASP A 211 -10.85 21.05 -8.27
C ASP A 211 -10.95 21.89 -7.00
N TRP A 212 -12.18 22.10 -6.52
CA TRP A 212 -12.41 22.76 -5.24
C TRP A 212 -11.90 21.92 -4.07
N ASP A 213 -12.22 20.62 -4.01
CA ASP A 213 -11.74 19.70 -2.97
C ASP A 213 -10.19 19.69 -2.94
N TYR A 214 -9.54 19.69 -4.11
CA TYR A 214 -8.10 19.76 -4.25
C TYR A 214 -7.51 21.06 -3.70
N THR A 215 -8.02 22.21 -4.19
CA THR A 215 -7.46 23.53 -3.88
C THR A 215 -7.71 23.91 -2.42
N MET A 216 -8.88 23.57 -1.88
CA MET A 216 -9.30 24.00 -0.55
C MET A 216 -8.87 23.05 0.56
N ASN A 217 -8.68 21.77 0.26
CA ASN A 217 -8.35 20.76 1.27
C ASN A 217 -6.99 20.10 0.97
N LEU A 218 -6.89 19.33 -0.12
CA LEU A 218 -5.73 18.45 -0.37
C LEU A 218 -4.42 19.24 -0.46
N LYS A 219 -4.37 20.31 -1.27
CA LYS A 219 -3.16 21.11 -1.49
C LYS A 219 -2.66 21.81 -0.21
N LYS A 220 -3.53 22.01 0.79
CA LYS A 220 -3.18 22.65 2.06
C LYS A 220 -2.58 21.69 3.08
N ILE A 221 -2.69 20.38 2.85
CA ILE A 221 -2.02 19.38 3.67
C ILE A 221 -0.52 19.47 3.38
N GLU A 222 0.29 19.42 4.44
CA GLU A 222 1.75 19.46 4.33
C GLU A 222 2.25 18.39 3.34
N ASN A 223 3.12 18.80 2.42
CA ASN A 223 3.72 17.97 1.35
C ASN A 223 2.73 17.33 0.36
N ALA A 224 1.42 17.47 0.55
CA ALA A 224 0.41 16.93 -0.37
C ALA A 224 0.27 17.76 -1.66
N SER A 225 0.88 18.94 -1.74
CA SER A 225 0.97 19.73 -2.98
C SER A 225 1.63 18.96 -4.12
N VAL A 226 2.41 17.91 -3.84
CA VAL A 226 3.04 17.03 -4.83
C VAL A 226 2.06 16.11 -5.57
N ILE A 227 0.86 15.94 -5.03
CA ILE A 227 -0.25 15.30 -5.75
C ILE A 227 -0.68 16.29 -6.83
N HIS A 228 -0.41 15.98 -8.10
CA HIS A 228 -0.76 16.90 -9.17
C HIS A 228 -2.29 16.93 -9.37
N VAL A 229 -2.85 18.12 -9.64
CA VAL A 229 -4.30 18.29 -9.81
C VAL A 229 -4.90 17.37 -10.89
N ARG A 230 -4.15 17.12 -11.99
CA ARG A 230 -4.59 16.19 -13.04
C ARG A 230 -4.66 14.75 -12.54
N GLN A 231 -3.65 14.27 -11.81
CA GLN A 231 -3.63 12.93 -11.23
C GLN A 231 -4.78 12.75 -10.24
N TYR A 232 -4.99 13.75 -9.37
CA TYR A 232 -6.11 13.73 -8.43
C TYR A 232 -7.46 13.68 -9.16
N ARG A 233 -7.64 14.49 -10.21
CA ARG A 233 -8.88 14.52 -11.00
C ARG A 233 -9.10 13.22 -11.77
N GLU A 234 -8.07 12.70 -12.40
CA GLU A 234 -8.09 11.42 -13.12
C GLU A 234 -8.49 10.30 -12.16
N TRP A 235 -7.82 10.17 -11.00
CA TRP A 235 -8.18 9.17 -10.00
C TRP A 235 -9.61 9.34 -9.44
N ARG A 236 -10.03 10.58 -9.15
CA ARG A 236 -11.41 10.87 -8.68
C ARG A 236 -12.46 10.50 -9.73
N ASN A 237 -12.12 10.46 -11.01
CA ASN A 237 -13.02 10.05 -12.08
C ASN A 237 -12.92 8.56 -12.43
N SER A 238 -11.72 8.00 -12.58
CA SER A 238 -11.47 6.64 -13.07
C SER A 238 -11.28 5.61 -11.96
N GLY A 239 -10.81 6.03 -10.78
CA GLY A 239 -10.35 5.14 -9.71
C GLY A 239 -8.97 4.52 -9.96
N VAL A 240 -8.26 4.91 -11.03
CA VAL A 240 -6.89 4.48 -11.32
C VAL A 240 -5.94 5.54 -10.77
N ALA A 241 -5.09 5.17 -9.81
CA ALA A 241 -4.18 6.09 -9.13
C ALA A 241 -2.75 6.01 -9.68
N PHE A 242 -2.30 4.80 -9.99
CA PHE A 242 -0.93 4.49 -10.38
C PHE A 242 -0.90 3.97 -11.82
N GLU A 243 -0.41 4.79 -12.73
CA GLU A 243 -0.26 4.47 -14.15
C GLU A 243 1.23 4.52 -14.52
N PHE A 244 1.69 3.49 -15.24
CA PHE A 244 3.09 3.32 -15.63
C PHE A 244 3.22 3.16 -17.13
N GLY A 245 3.83 4.14 -17.80
CA GLY A 245 4.06 4.12 -19.25
C GLY A 245 2.76 3.98 -20.06
N ASP A 246 2.85 3.38 -21.24
CA ASP A 246 1.71 3.24 -22.18
C ASP A 246 0.86 1.98 -21.91
N GLN A 247 0.71 1.59 -20.64
CA GLN A 247 -0.01 0.37 -20.25
C GLN A 247 -1.52 0.61 -20.18
N THR A 248 -2.32 -0.44 -20.40
CA THR A 248 -3.78 -0.36 -20.34
C THR A 248 -4.35 -1.07 -19.11
N TYR A 249 -5.18 -0.37 -18.34
CA TYR A 249 -5.83 -0.88 -17.12
C TYR A 249 -7.27 -1.32 -17.42
N ALA A 250 -7.42 -2.45 -18.12
CA ALA A 250 -8.70 -2.89 -18.66
C ALA A 250 -9.51 -3.79 -17.72
N VAL A 251 -8.89 -4.44 -16.73
CA VAL A 251 -9.53 -5.50 -15.94
C VAL A 251 -9.87 -4.98 -14.54
N PRO A 252 -11.04 -5.33 -13.95
CA PRO A 252 -11.39 -4.86 -12.62
C PRO A 252 -10.44 -5.42 -11.55
N ASN A 253 -10.00 -4.57 -10.63
CA ASN A 253 -9.25 -5.00 -9.45
C ASN A 253 -10.19 -5.67 -8.44
N ARG A 254 -10.34 -6.99 -8.51
CA ARG A 254 -11.26 -7.74 -7.64
C ARG A 254 -10.90 -7.66 -6.16
N THR A 255 -9.66 -7.30 -5.84
CA THR A 255 -9.20 -7.07 -4.46
C THR A 255 -9.80 -5.81 -3.83
N MET A 256 -10.47 -4.95 -4.61
CA MET A 256 -11.21 -3.77 -4.13
C MET A 256 -12.67 -4.07 -3.78
N ALA A 257 -13.13 -5.30 -4.03
CA ALA A 257 -14.47 -5.73 -3.64
C ALA A 257 -14.54 -5.92 -2.11
N ALA A 258 -15.62 -5.44 -1.51
CA ALA A 258 -15.91 -5.67 -0.10
C ALA A 258 -17.42 -5.83 0.13
N TYR A 259 -17.79 -6.30 1.31
CA TYR A 259 -19.17 -6.37 1.78
C TYR A 259 -19.45 -5.28 2.80
N THR A 260 -20.62 -4.66 2.69
CA THR A 260 -21.15 -3.76 3.73
C THR A 260 -22.58 -4.14 4.04
N GLU A 261 -23.01 -3.93 5.28
CA GLU A 261 -24.42 -4.07 5.63
C GLU A 261 -25.24 -2.97 4.96
N ALA A 262 -26.29 -3.38 4.25
CA ALA A 262 -27.26 -2.48 3.63
C ALA A 262 -28.66 -2.84 4.09
N LYS A 263 -29.49 -1.84 4.41
CA LYS A 263 -30.90 -2.07 4.72
C LYS A 263 -31.72 -2.06 3.44
N LYS A 264 -32.24 -3.22 3.04
CA LYS A 264 -33.23 -3.27 1.96
C LYS A 264 -34.60 -2.90 2.52
N LYS A 265 -35.30 -2.01 1.81
CA LYS A 265 -36.71 -1.69 2.10
C LYS A 265 -37.48 -3.02 2.06
N HIS A 266 -38.04 -3.44 3.19
CA HIS A 266 -38.81 -4.68 3.41
C HIS A 266 -38.04 -6.00 3.65
N HIS A 267 -36.70 -6.06 3.60
CA HIS A 267 -35.94 -7.32 3.79
C HIS A 267 -34.90 -7.29 4.91
N GLY A 268 -34.93 -6.29 5.79
CA GLY A 268 -33.97 -6.16 6.89
C GLY A 268 -32.55 -5.82 6.41
N SER A 269 -31.55 -6.10 7.25
CA SER A 269 -30.13 -5.92 6.91
C SER A 269 -29.65 -7.05 6.01
N VAL A 270 -28.96 -6.72 4.93
CA VAL A 270 -28.40 -7.67 3.97
C VAL A 270 -26.97 -7.25 3.65
N LEU A 271 -26.05 -8.21 3.58
CA LEU A 271 -24.70 -7.94 3.12
C LEU A 271 -24.70 -7.68 1.62
N CYS A 272 -24.15 -6.53 1.22
CA CYS A 272 -24.07 -6.10 -0.16
C CYS A 272 -22.60 -6.08 -0.61
N ARG A 273 -22.27 -6.90 -1.62
CA ARG A 273 -20.96 -6.85 -2.28
C ARG A 273 -20.89 -5.60 -3.14
N GLY A 274 -19.82 -4.83 -3.01
CA GLY A 274 -19.62 -3.61 -3.78
C GLY A 274 -18.18 -3.11 -3.73
N MET A 275 -17.93 -1.94 -4.29
CA MET A 275 -16.68 -1.20 -4.12
C MET A 275 -16.87 -0.19 -3.00
N TRP A 276 -16.54 -0.55 -1.76
CA TRP A 276 -16.81 0.30 -0.58
C TRP A 276 -15.59 1.08 -0.06
N THR A 277 -14.61 1.29 -0.93
CA THR A 277 -13.32 1.95 -0.64
C THR A 277 -13.43 3.48 -0.61
N ASP A 278 -12.35 4.21 -0.34
CA ASP A 278 -12.39 5.67 -0.43
C ASP A 278 -12.47 6.16 -1.90
N ILE A 279 -13.30 7.18 -2.18
CA ILE A 279 -13.42 7.85 -3.49
C ILE A 279 -13.11 9.37 -3.43
N ILE A 280 -12.52 9.84 -2.33
CA ILE A 280 -12.21 11.25 -2.00
C ILE A 280 -10.72 11.47 -1.66
N ILE A 281 -10.13 10.76 -0.68
CA ILE A 281 -8.82 11.14 -0.09
C ILE A 281 -7.62 10.62 -0.89
N SER A 282 -7.82 9.59 -1.72
CA SER A 282 -6.83 8.94 -2.59
C SER A 282 -5.82 8.04 -1.86
N PRO A 283 -5.33 6.99 -2.54
CA PRO A 283 -4.28 6.11 -1.99
C PRO A 283 -2.90 6.79 -1.91
N TYR A 284 -2.75 7.98 -2.52
CA TYR A 284 -1.49 8.74 -2.56
C TYR A 284 -0.96 9.11 -1.17
N ILE A 285 -1.83 9.32 -0.18
CA ILE A 285 -1.42 9.77 1.16
C ILE A 285 -0.48 8.77 1.87
N SER A 286 -0.61 7.48 1.59
CA SER A 286 0.19 6.46 2.30
C SER A 286 1.64 6.37 1.85
N PHE A 287 1.88 6.49 0.54
CA PHE A 287 3.23 6.31 -0.04
C PHE A 287 3.71 7.51 -0.85
N GLY A 288 2.86 8.47 -1.20
CA GLY A 288 3.15 9.45 -2.23
C GLY A 288 3.30 10.90 -1.76
N VAL A 289 3.23 11.18 -0.45
CA VAL A 289 3.29 12.56 0.08
C VAL A 289 4.43 12.82 1.05
N GLN A 290 5.17 11.78 1.46
CA GLN A 290 6.34 11.92 2.32
C GLN A 290 7.32 10.82 1.97
N CYS A 291 8.62 11.11 1.95
CA CYS A 291 9.65 10.09 1.83
C CYS A 291 10.84 10.39 2.75
N GLU A 292 11.68 9.38 2.97
CA GLU A 292 12.96 9.58 3.63
C GLU A 292 13.96 10.25 2.68
N LYS A 293 14.63 11.29 3.17
CA LYS A 293 15.63 12.07 2.43
C LYS A 293 17.01 11.42 2.53
N SER A 294 17.20 10.27 1.90
CA SER A 294 18.43 9.48 2.00
C SER A 294 19.66 10.18 1.40
N ASN A 295 19.44 11.05 0.42
CA ASN A 295 20.45 11.80 -0.32
C ASN A 295 19.80 13.01 -1.04
N GLN A 296 20.62 13.81 -1.72
CA GLN A 296 20.17 15.00 -2.45
C GLN A 296 19.10 14.72 -3.51
N PHE A 297 19.13 13.57 -4.18
CA PHE A 297 18.13 13.21 -5.20
C PHE A 297 16.77 12.93 -4.58
N ALA A 298 16.73 12.23 -3.44
CA ALA A 298 15.49 12.03 -2.68
C ALA A 298 14.92 13.36 -2.15
N GLU A 299 15.77 14.34 -1.81
CA GLU A 299 15.31 15.69 -1.45
C GLU A 299 14.67 16.43 -2.62
N GLN A 300 15.19 16.25 -3.84
CA GLN A 300 14.68 16.87 -5.05
C GLN A 300 13.26 16.38 -5.43
N LEU A 301 12.80 15.24 -4.91
CA LEU A 301 11.42 14.76 -5.11
C LEU A 301 10.36 15.76 -4.62
N PHE A 302 10.71 16.67 -3.69
CA PHE A 302 9.83 17.73 -3.20
C PHE A 302 10.25 19.13 -3.69
N GLU A 303 11.13 19.20 -4.69
CA GLU A 303 11.55 20.46 -5.28
C GLU A 303 10.37 21.16 -5.97
N ILE A 304 10.18 22.44 -5.62
CA ILE A 304 9.17 23.31 -6.21
C ILE A 304 9.89 24.39 -7.00
N HIS A 305 9.70 24.37 -8.32
CA HIS A 305 10.16 25.43 -9.20
C HIS A 305 9.29 26.67 -9.03
N ASN A 306 9.90 27.85 -9.18
CA ASN A 306 9.25 29.16 -9.07
C ASN A 306 8.47 29.36 -7.76
N LYS A 307 8.97 28.79 -6.65
CA LYS A 307 8.36 28.92 -5.33
C LYS A 307 8.18 30.39 -4.94
N GLY A 308 7.01 30.74 -4.40
CA GLY A 308 6.65 32.12 -4.05
C GLY A 308 6.15 32.96 -5.23
N THR A 309 5.96 32.38 -6.41
CA THR A 309 5.35 33.06 -7.57
C THR A 309 3.94 32.52 -7.82
N GLY A 310 3.19 33.15 -8.73
CA GLY A 310 1.89 32.61 -9.17
C GLY A 310 1.97 31.33 -10.00
N VAL A 311 3.16 30.81 -10.30
CA VAL A 311 3.42 29.67 -11.21
C VAL A 311 4.24 28.56 -10.56
N GLU A 312 4.01 28.31 -9.27
CA GLU A 312 4.64 27.21 -8.54
C GLU A 312 4.33 25.86 -9.19
N GLN A 313 5.37 25.06 -9.42
CA GLN A 313 5.24 23.71 -9.98
C GLN A 313 6.16 22.75 -9.24
N ASN A 314 5.61 21.65 -8.73
CA ASN A 314 6.45 20.56 -8.24
C ASN A 314 7.18 19.94 -9.43
N ARG A 315 8.47 19.71 -9.27
CA ARG A 315 9.31 19.05 -10.27
C ARG A 315 8.90 17.59 -10.47
N HIS A 316 8.58 16.93 -9.38
CA HIS A 316 8.16 15.53 -9.32
C HIS A 316 6.71 15.42 -8.87
N ASN A 317 6.13 14.24 -9.01
CA ASN A 317 4.74 13.99 -8.66
C ASN A 317 4.58 12.84 -7.65
N THR A 318 3.39 12.71 -7.09
CA THR A 318 3.10 11.74 -6.02
C THR A 318 3.35 10.28 -6.41
N VAL A 319 3.21 9.92 -7.69
CA VAL A 319 3.46 8.56 -8.18
C VAL A 319 4.96 8.25 -8.11
N GLU A 320 5.82 9.20 -8.44
CA GLU A 320 7.28 9.03 -8.35
C GLU A 320 7.74 8.86 -6.90
N ILE A 321 7.13 9.61 -5.97
CA ILE A 321 7.39 9.45 -4.53
C ILE A 321 6.90 8.09 -4.03
N ALA A 322 5.71 7.65 -4.47
CA ALA A 322 5.19 6.33 -4.13
C ALA A 322 6.08 5.19 -4.63
N ILE A 323 6.58 5.32 -5.87
CA ILE A 323 7.56 4.39 -6.43
C ILE A 323 8.83 4.38 -5.59
N TYR A 324 9.41 5.55 -5.26
CA TYR A 324 10.62 5.65 -4.45
C TYR A 324 10.43 4.98 -3.08
N ASN A 325 9.33 5.25 -2.38
CA ASN A 325 9.06 4.67 -1.08
C ASN A 325 8.87 3.16 -1.14
N VAL A 326 8.06 2.66 -2.08
CA VAL A 326 7.85 1.21 -2.21
C VAL A 326 9.15 0.52 -2.66
N LEU A 327 9.88 1.07 -3.64
CA LEU A 327 11.19 0.55 -4.06
C LEU A 327 12.18 0.49 -2.90
N SER A 328 12.27 1.55 -2.08
CA SER A 328 13.20 1.57 -0.95
C SER A 328 12.88 0.47 0.05
N TYR A 329 11.59 0.25 0.36
CA TYR A 329 11.18 -0.85 1.24
C TYR A 329 11.52 -2.21 0.63
N LEU A 330 11.16 -2.45 -0.63
CA LEU A 330 11.42 -3.71 -1.31
C LEU A 330 12.93 -4.00 -1.42
N TYR A 331 13.74 -3.00 -1.74
CA TYR A 331 15.19 -3.12 -1.85
C TYR A 331 15.84 -3.43 -0.49
N GLU A 332 15.41 -2.74 0.56
CA GLU A 332 15.95 -2.94 1.91
C GLU A 332 15.56 -4.29 2.51
N ILE A 333 14.33 -4.75 2.26
CA ILE A 333 13.88 -6.08 2.66
C ILE A 333 14.74 -7.17 1.99
N GLU A 334 15.04 -7.01 0.70
CA GLU A 334 15.77 -8.00 -0.08
C GLU A 334 17.29 -7.98 0.20
N THR A 335 17.88 -6.79 0.34
CA THR A 335 19.34 -6.62 0.40
C THR A 335 19.89 -6.32 1.79
N GLY A 336 19.05 -5.91 2.74
CA GLY A 336 19.47 -5.43 4.05
C GLY A 336 20.31 -4.15 4.00
N LYS A 337 20.26 -3.40 2.90
CA LYS A 337 21.01 -2.15 2.68
C LYS A 337 20.06 -1.02 2.37
N MET A 338 20.30 0.16 2.96
CA MET A 338 19.55 1.37 2.66
C MET A 338 19.56 1.69 1.16
N TYR A 339 18.37 1.87 0.58
CA TYR A 339 18.24 2.31 -0.79
C TYR A 339 18.68 3.78 -0.94
N LYS A 340 19.38 4.08 -2.02
CA LYS A 340 19.83 5.44 -2.36
C LYS A 340 19.44 5.71 -3.81
N MET A 341 18.61 6.74 -4.01
CA MET A 341 18.19 7.17 -5.34
C MET A 341 19.39 7.67 -6.14
N ASP A 342 19.55 7.22 -7.39
CA ASP A 342 20.56 7.75 -8.31
C ASP A 342 19.97 8.86 -9.20
N LYS A 343 20.83 9.64 -9.85
CA LYS A 343 20.46 10.78 -10.71
C LYS A 343 19.54 10.38 -11.87
N ASP A 344 19.68 9.14 -12.35
CA ASP A 344 19.01 8.63 -13.54
C ASP A 344 17.72 7.84 -13.22
N GLU A 345 17.28 7.74 -11.96
CA GLU A 345 15.95 7.19 -11.63
C GLU A 345 14.89 8.29 -11.50
N PRO A 346 13.70 8.13 -12.12
CA PRO A 346 13.13 6.90 -12.68
C PRO A 346 13.22 6.87 -14.22
N SER A 347 14.41 6.96 -14.81
CA SER A 347 14.58 6.89 -16.27
C SER A 347 14.85 5.45 -16.75
N LYS A 348 14.66 5.21 -18.04
CA LYS A 348 14.66 3.90 -18.72
C LYS A 348 15.94 3.05 -18.56
N GLU A 349 16.99 3.55 -17.90
CA GLU A 349 18.32 2.95 -17.92
C GLU A 349 18.52 1.77 -16.95
N ASP A 350 17.75 1.65 -15.86
CA ASP A 350 17.85 0.51 -14.92
C ASP A 350 17.47 -0.83 -15.53
N MET A 351 16.74 -0.79 -16.65
CA MET A 351 16.37 -1.95 -17.44
C MET A 351 17.57 -2.76 -17.96
N THR A 352 18.74 -2.13 -18.07
CA THR A 352 19.94 -2.76 -18.65
C THR A 352 20.95 -3.20 -17.60
N LYS A 353 21.08 -2.46 -16.49
CA LYS A 353 22.10 -2.74 -15.46
C LYS A 353 21.72 -3.91 -14.54
N ILE A 354 20.44 -4.11 -14.22
CA ILE A 354 19.99 -5.23 -13.38
C ILE A 354 20.07 -6.58 -14.12
N ARG A 355 19.85 -6.60 -15.44
CA ARG A 355 20.05 -7.80 -16.28
C ARG A 355 21.51 -8.30 -16.27
N ASN A 356 22.47 -7.39 -16.12
CA ASN A 356 23.90 -7.71 -16.13
C ASN A 356 24.48 -8.03 -14.74
N ALA A 357 23.82 -7.63 -13.65
CA ALA A 357 24.24 -7.94 -12.28
C ALA A 357 23.87 -9.38 -11.88
N VAL A 358 22.75 -9.91 -12.38
CA VAL A 358 22.31 -11.30 -12.10
C VAL A 358 23.10 -12.34 -12.91
N LEU A 359 23.64 -11.96 -14.08
CA LEU A 359 24.46 -12.86 -14.91
C LEU A 359 25.92 -13.01 -14.45
N ARG A 360 26.42 -12.15 -13.55
CA ARG A 360 27.80 -12.23 -13.04
C ARG A 360 27.98 -13.13 -11.81
N PHE A 361 26.90 -13.64 -11.22
CA PHE A 361 26.97 -14.57 -10.08
C PHE A 361 26.79 -16.06 -10.46
N SER A 362 26.76 -16.40 -11.76
CA SER A 362 26.66 -17.81 -12.22
C SER A 362 27.84 -18.33 -13.07
N TYR A 363 28.95 -17.59 -13.18
CA TYR A 363 30.12 -18.05 -13.95
C TYR A 363 31.48 -17.79 -13.28
N GLU A 364 31.56 -17.93 -11.96
CA GLU A 364 32.84 -18.08 -11.26
C GLU A 364 32.74 -19.21 -10.22
N GLN A 365 32.72 -20.45 -10.70
CA GLN A 365 33.23 -21.62 -9.97
C GLN A 365 33.24 -22.84 -10.90
N LYS A 366 34.38 -23.02 -11.60
CA LYS A 366 35.05 -24.30 -11.89
C LYS A 366 36.23 -24.05 -12.84
N GLU A 367 37.34 -23.63 -12.26
CA GLU A 367 38.67 -24.00 -12.76
C GLU A 367 39.43 -24.64 -11.59
N ALA A 368 39.36 -25.96 -11.54
CA ALA A 368 40.38 -26.91 -11.06
C ALA A 368 39.85 -28.32 -11.37
#